data_AF-A0A2V2A641-F1
#
_entry.id   AF-A0A2V2A641-F1
#
_cell.length_a   1.000
_cell.length_b   1.000
_cell.length_c   1.000
_cell.angle_alpha   90.00
_cell.angle_beta   90.00
_cell.angle_gamma   90.00
#
_symmetry.space_group_name_H-M   'P 1'
#
loop_
_entity.id
_entity.type
_entity.pdbx_description
1 polymer ?
#
loop_
_entity_poly.entity_id
_entity_poly.type
_entity_poly.pdbx_seq_one_letter_code
_entity_poly.pdbx_strand_id
1 'polypeptide(L)'
;MNYLLKRNSSTASLASKCVHKLMSKTGLTLSLVGAALFTLSGCATTQNLTPQQCQESNWQEVGYADGLQGRSGAYFGHYADSCAKVGGPMPNRIQWEQGRQQGLKSYCTELNAYKLGREGYDWQPVCPLEGIEKLEEAYAQGRYYYIRQRDLDYLRSPYPFGYGPGRFGYGYHPFGYGW
;
A
#
# COMPACT_ATOMS: atom_id res chain seq x y z
N MET A 1 -47.65 -70.17 3.57
CA MET A 1 -47.67 -69.24 4.72
C MET A 1 -48.13 -67.88 4.23
N ASN A 2 -49.36 -67.51 4.61
CA ASN A 2 -49.98 -66.22 4.31
C ASN A 2 -49.46 -65.16 5.28
N TYR A 3 -49.11 -63.98 4.78
CA TYR A 3 -49.43 -62.71 5.46
C TYR A 3 -49.78 -61.65 4.41
N LEU A 4 -51.07 -61.34 4.35
CA LEU A 4 -51.62 -60.12 3.76
C LEU A 4 -51.41 -58.98 4.74
N LEU A 5 -50.98 -57.79 4.30
CA LEU A 5 -51.45 -56.52 4.86
C LEU A 5 -51.33 -55.37 3.85
N LYS A 6 -52.43 -55.17 3.12
CA LYS A 6 -53.17 -53.92 2.89
C LYS A 6 -52.42 -52.61 2.58
N ARG A 7 -52.63 -52.13 1.35
CA ARG A 7 -52.48 -50.72 0.91
C ARG A 7 -53.26 -49.78 1.83
N ASN A 8 -52.66 -48.63 2.17
CA ASN A 8 -53.38 -47.50 2.73
C ASN A 8 -53.27 -46.28 1.82
N SER A 9 -54.42 -45.83 1.35
CA SER A 9 -54.67 -44.67 0.50
C SER A 9 -54.58 -43.40 1.32
N SER A 10 -53.50 -42.63 1.18
CA SER A 10 -53.47 -41.23 1.58
C SER A 10 -52.24 -40.55 0.97
N THR A 11 -52.44 -39.33 0.48
CA THR A 11 -51.41 -38.36 0.04
C THR A 11 -51.03 -38.36 -1.44
N ALA A 12 -52.00 -38.63 -2.33
CA ALA A 12 -52.07 -37.99 -3.66
C ALA A 12 -52.28 -36.44 -3.57
N SER A 13 -51.71 -35.76 -2.57
CA SER A 13 -51.96 -34.34 -2.29
C SER A 13 -50.72 -33.53 -1.85
N LEU A 14 -49.53 -34.13 -1.80
CA LEU A 14 -48.31 -33.42 -1.36
C LEU A 14 -47.42 -32.89 -2.50
N ALA A 15 -47.56 -33.41 -3.73
CA ALA A 15 -46.78 -32.93 -4.87
C ALA A 15 -47.25 -31.57 -5.45
N SER A 16 -48.50 -31.17 -5.18
CA SER A 16 -49.10 -29.95 -5.79
C SER A 16 -48.89 -28.68 -4.95
N LYS A 17 -48.54 -28.80 -3.66
CA LYS A 17 -48.34 -27.65 -2.76
C LYS A 17 -46.92 -27.05 -2.79
N CYS A 18 -45.94 -27.77 -3.38
CA CYS A 18 -44.58 -27.22 -3.55
C CYS A 18 -44.46 -26.31 -4.78
N VAL A 19 -45.28 -26.48 -5.81
CA VAL A 19 -45.17 -25.71 -7.06
C VAL A 19 -45.76 -24.30 -6.92
N HIS A 20 -46.87 -24.14 -6.19
CA HIS A 20 -47.49 -22.83 -5.97
C HIS A 20 -46.68 -21.89 -5.07
N LYS A 21 -45.83 -22.42 -4.18
CA LYS A 21 -45.01 -21.59 -3.27
C LYS A 21 -43.73 -21.05 -3.94
N LEU A 22 -43.34 -21.61 -5.08
CA LEU A 22 -42.16 -21.18 -5.85
C LEU A 22 -42.44 -20.11 -6.92
N MET A 23 -43.71 -19.88 -7.30
CA MET A 23 -44.06 -18.85 -8.32
C MET A 23 -44.59 -17.52 -7.74
N SER A 24 -44.86 -17.44 -6.43
CA SER A 24 -45.31 -16.20 -5.79
C SER A 24 -44.18 -15.35 -5.19
N LYS A 25 -42.97 -15.91 -5.04
CA LYS A 25 -41.79 -15.19 -4.52
C LYS A 25 -40.79 -14.74 -5.58
N THR A 26 -41.01 -15.08 -6.85
CA THR A 26 -40.14 -14.74 -7.98
C THR A 26 -40.61 -13.53 -8.80
N GLY A 27 -41.71 -12.87 -8.37
CA GLY A 27 -42.26 -11.68 -9.03
C GLY A 27 -41.89 -10.34 -8.40
N LEU A 28 -41.16 -10.31 -7.28
CA LEU A 28 -40.86 -9.06 -6.55
C LEU A 28 -39.37 -8.82 -6.27
N THR A 29 -38.48 -9.57 -6.90
CA THR A 29 -37.02 -9.37 -6.83
C THR A 29 -36.38 -9.30 -8.21
N LEU A 30 -37.16 -8.93 -9.25
CA LEU A 30 -36.67 -8.60 -10.60
C LEU A 30 -36.61 -7.07 -10.82
N SER A 31 -36.29 -6.30 -9.78
CA SER A 31 -36.08 -4.85 -9.86
C SER A 31 -34.90 -4.38 -9.01
N LEU A 32 -33.81 -5.16 -8.98
CA LEU A 32 -32.52 -4.70 -8.46
C LEU A 32 -31.34 -5.29 -9.25
N VAL A 33 -31.53 -5.53 -10.55
CA VAL A 33 -30.44 -5.73 -11.52
C VAL A 33 -30.41 -4.47 -12.38
N GLY A 34 -29.79 -3.41 -11.88
CA GLY A 34 -29.78 -2.13 -12.59
C GLY A 34 -29.31 -0.99 -11.70
N ALA A 35 -28.04 -1.01 -11.31
CA ALA A 35 -27.20 0.16 -10.95
C ALA A 35 -25.99 -0.23 -10.06
N ALA A 36 -25.30 -1.34 -10.33
CA ALA A 36 -24.01 -1.64 -9.71
C ALA A 36 -22.83 -1.43 -10.69
N LEU A 37 -22.99 -0.47 -11.61
CA LEU A 37 -21.94 0.07 -12.47
C LEU A 37 -21.75 1.55 -12.09
N PHE A 38 -21.29 1.80 -10.87
CA PHE A 38 -20.83 3.14 -10.49
C PHE A 38 -19.42 3.03 -9.92
N THR A 39 -18.46 3.27 -10.82
CA THR A 39 -17.33 4.15 -10.57
C THR A 39 -16.63 3.97 -9.22
N LEU A 40 -15.75 2.98 -9.14
CA LEU A 40 -14.47 3.22 -8.47
C LEU A 40 -13.67 4.18 -9.36
N SER A 41 -14.10 5.45 -9.40
CA SER A 41 -13.22 6.55 -9.74
C SER A 41 -12.12 6.51 -8.69
N GLY A 42 -10.96 6.01 -9.09
CA GLY A 42 -9.75 6.20 -8.32
C GLY A 42 -9.59 7.69 -8.13
N CYS A 43 -9.86 8.18 -6.92
CA CYS A 43 -9.29 9.42 -6.46
C CYS A 43 -7.77 9.17 -6.37
N ALA A 44 -7.10 9.23 -7.52
CA ALA A 44 -5.75 9.74 -7.55
C ALA A 44 -5.88 11.19 -7.11
N THR A 45 -5.95 11.41 -5.80
CA THR A 45 -5.69 12.70 -5.19
C THR A 45 -4.23 12.98 -5.53
N THR A 46 -4.00 13.53 -6.72
CA THR A 46 -2.87 14.39 -6.95
C THR A 46 -2.97 15.43 -5.85
N GLN A 47 -2.11 15.30 -4.84
CA GLN A 47 -1.98 16.25 -3.74
C GLN A 47 -1.40 17.55 -4.32
N ASN A 48 -2.17 18.21 -5.17
CA ASN A 48 -1.91 19.58 -5.55
C ASN A 48 -2.23 20.40 -4.32
N LEU A 49 -1.17 20.89 -3.69
CA LEU A 49 -1.25 21.77 -2.55
C LEU A 49 -2.12 22.97 -2.95
N THR A 50 -3.27 23.14 -2.32
CA THR A 50 -4.15 24.27 -2.62
C THR A 50 -3.60 25.56 -1.99
N PRO A 51 -3.96 26.75 -2.51
CA PRO A 51 -3.55 28.02 -1.90
C PRO A 51 -3.93 28.11 -0.41
N GLN A 52 -5.10 27.57 -0.04
CA GLN A 52 -5.58 27.51 1.33
C GLN A 52 -4.72 26.58 2.20
N GLN A 53 -4.27 25.43 1.67
CA GLN A 53 -3.33 24.56 2.39
C GLN A 53 -1.98 25.25 2.65
N CYS A 54 -1.53 26.15 1.78
CA CYS A 54 -0.32 26.93 2.07
C CYS A 54 -0.48 27.92 3.22
N GLN A 55 -1.69 28.45 3.42
CA GLN A 55 -2.00 29.47 4.42
C GLN A 55 -2.41 28.88 5.78
N GLU A 56 -3.24 27.84 5.77
CA GLU A 56 -3.89 27.30 6.97
C GLU A 56 -3.22 26.03 7.50
N SER A 57 -2.21 25.50 6.81
CA SER A 57 -1.53 24.27 7.26
C SER A 57 -0.64 24.52 8.47
N ASN A 58 -0.74 23.59 9.43
CA ASN A 58 0.21 23.49 10.52
C ASN A 58 1.54 22.91 10.00
N TRP A 59 2.45 23.81 9.62
CA TRP A 59 3.76 23.44 9.08
C TRP A 59 4.59 22.56 10.03
N GLN A 60 4.39 22.67 11.34
CA GLN A 60 5.07 21.80 12.30
C GLN A 60 4.58 20.34 12.19
N GLU A 61 3.30 20.11 11.99
CA GLU A 61 2.76 18.76 11.82
C GLU A 61 3.18 18.15 10.48
N VAL A 62 3.18 18.97 9.41
CA VAL A 62 3.71 18.56 8.10
C VAL A 62 5.18 18.17 8.23
N GLY A 63 5.98 19.01 8.90
CA GLY A 63 7.37 18.72 9.20
C GLY A 63 7.55 17.42 9.98
N TYR A 64 6.74 17.20 11.01
CA TYR A 64 6.77 15.97 11.80
C TYR A 64 6.51 14.73 10.94
N ALA A 65 5.47 14.75 10.12
CA ALA A 65 5.17 13.66 9.19
C ALA A 65 6.31 13.41 8.18
N ASP A 66 6.94 14.48 7.69
CA ASP A 66 8.09 14.40 6.81
C ASP A 66 9.32 13.81 7.51
N GLY A 67 9.54 14.18 8.77
CA GLY A 67 10.59 13.62 9.62
C GLY A 67 10.40 12.12 9.87
N LEU A 68 9.16 11.67 10.09
CA LEU A 68 8.83 10.24 10.23
C LEU A 68 9.15 9.42 8.97
N GLN A 69 9.16 10.07 7.80
CA GLN A 69 9.50 9.43 6.52
C GLN A 69 10.99 9.58 6.16
N GLY A 70 11.78 10.29 6.97
CA GLY A 70 13.20 10.53 6.67
C GLY A 70 13.42 11.52 5.52
N ARG A 71 12.50 12.44 5.27
CA ARG A 71 12.67 13.46 4.22
C ARG A 71 13.78 14.44 4.59
N SER A 72 14.60 14.77 3.60
CA SER A 72 15.71 15.70 3.77
C SER A 72 15.22 17.15 3.89
N GLY A 73 16.05 18.03 4.45
CA GLY A 73 15.78 19.46 4.52
C GLY A 73 15.52 20.12 3.16
N ALA A 74 16.10 19.55 2.08
CA ALA A 74 15.90 20.02 0.72
C ALA A 74 14.44 19.83 0.24
N TYR A 75 13.71 18.87 0.82
CA TYR A 75 12.32 18.60 0.46
C TYR A 75 11.40 19.81 0.72
N PHE A 76 11.77 20.71 1.63
CA PHE A 76 11.06 21.97 1.85
C PHE A 76 10.92 22.82 0.57
N GLY A 77 11.90 22.75 -0.34
CA GLY A 77 11.84 23.42 -1.63
C GLY A 77 10.60 23.04 -2.43
N HIS A 78 10.15 21.79 -2.34
CA HIS A 78 8.92 21.35 -3.01
C HIS A 78 7.67 22.07 -2.48
N TYR A 79 7.60 22.34 -1.17
CA TYR A 79 6.49 23.11 -0.60
C TYR A 79 6.55 24.58 -1.01
N ALA A 80 7.74 25.18 -0.97
CA ALA A 80 7.96 26.55 -1.42
C ALA A 80 7.55 26.74 -2.88
N ASP A 81 8.00 25.86 -3.77
CA ASP A 81 7.70 25.91 -5.19
C ASP A 81 6.21 25.65 -5.47
N SER A 82 5.60 24.70 -4.76
CA SER A 82 4.18 24.38 -4.92
C SER A 82 3.30 25.54 -4.49
N CYS A 83 3.61 26.17 -3.34
CA CYS A 83 2.87 27.34 -2.86
C CYS A 83 3.06 28.55 -3.77
N ALA A 84 4.27 28.78 -4.28
CA ALA A 84 4.54 29.85 -5.25
C ALA A 84 3.73 29.67 -6.54
N LYS A 85 3.64 28.45 -7.07
CA LYS A 85 2.86 28.14 -8.30
C LYS A 85 1.36 28.42 -8.16
N VAL A 86 0.81 28.26 -6.97
CA VAL A 86 -0.62 28.49 -6.71
C VAL A 86 -0.91 29.90 -6.19
N GLY A 87 0.11 30.76 -6.10
CA GLY A 87 -0.03 32.12 -5.57
C GLY A 87 -0.35 32.18 -4.07
N GLY A 88 -0.05 31.11 -3.33
CA GLY A 88 -0.25 31.03 -1.88
C GLY A 88 0.89 31.71 -1.09
N PRO A 89 0.68 31.98 0.21
CA PRO A 89 1.73 32.51 1.08
C PRO A 89 2.89 31.51 1.23
N MET A 90 4.07 32.04 1.54
CA MET A 90 5.28 31.22 1.73
C MET A 90 5.14 30.33 2.97
N PRO A 91 5.41 29.02 2.86
CA PRO A 91 5.45 28.10 3.99
C PRO A 91 6.41 28.54 5.10
N ASN A 92 6.06 28.27 6.37
CA ASN A 92 6.94 28.58 7.48
C ASN A 92 8.04 27.53 7.63
N ARG A 93 9.24 27.85 7.14
CA ARG A 93 10.41 26.96 7.19
C ARG A 93 10.81 26.57 8.61
N ILE A 94 10.73 27.49 9.57
CA ILE A 94 11.19 27.25 10.94
C ILE A 94 10.28 26.24 11.63
N GLN A 95 8.96 26.42 11.51
CA GLN A 95 7.99 25.48 12.08
C GLN A 95 8.11 24.09 11.47
N TRP A 96 8.23 24.02 10.14
CA TRP A 96 8.45 22.76 9.44
C TRP A 96 9.72 22.04 9.90
N GLU A 97 10.85 22.76 9.99
CA GLU A 97 12.10 22.17 10.43
C GLU A 97 12.03 21.67 11.88
N GLN A 98 11.37 22.41 12.78
CA GLN A 98 11.15 21.98 14.16
C GLN A 98 10.34 20.68 14.23
N GLY A 99 9.26 20.58 13.47
CA GLY A 99 8.47 19.35 13.35
C GLY A 99 9.32 18.19 12.81
N ARG A 100 10.08 18.46 11.74
CA ARG A 100 10.94 17.46 11.08
C ARG A 100 11.97 16.87 12.03
N GLN A 101 12.63 17.70 12.81
CA GLN A 101 13.58 17.24 13.82
C GLN A 101 12.91 16.39 14.90
N GLN A 102 11.65 16.66 15.24
CA GLN A 102 10.88 15.81 16.17
C GLN A 102 10.55 14.45 15.54
N GLY A 103 10.10 14.42 14.28
CA GLY A 103 9.79 13.18 13.57
C GLY A 103 11.03 12.32 13.29
N LEU A 104 12.16 12.96 13.01
CA LEU A 104 13.43 12.27 12.80
C LEU A 104 13.90 11.45 14.00
N LYS A 105 13.51 11.82 15.23
CA LYS A 105 13.84 11.01 16.42
C LYS A 105 13.23 9.61 16.35
N SER A 106 12.06 9.46 15.72
CA SER A 106 11.41 8.16 15.52
C SER A 106 11.93 7.45 14.27
N TYR A 107 12.31 8.19 13.23
CA TYR A 107 12.90 7.62 12.02
C TYR A 107 14.31 7.08 12.26
N CYS A 108 15.14 7.83 12.99
CA CYS A 108 16.55 7.54 13.27
C CYS A 108 16.70 6.55 14.41
N THR A 109 16.23 5.33 14.18
CA THR A 109 16.37 4.20 15.10
C THR A 109 17.02 3.02 14.39
N GLU A 110 17.82 2.24 15.10
CA GLU A 110 18.50 1.05 14.54
C GLU A 110 17.49 0.06 13.95
N LEU A 111 16.36 -0.15 14.64
CA LEU A 111 15.29 -1.02 14.18
C LEU A 111 14.69 -0.55 12.85
N ASN A 112 14.42 0.75 12.71
CA ASN A 112 13.87 1.29 11.47
C ASN A 112 14.90 1.24 10.34
N ALA A 113 16.17 1.55 10.62
CA ALA A 113 17.26 1.43 9.65
C ALA A 113 17.40 -0.02 9.14
N TYR A 114 17.42 -1.00 10.03
CA TYR A 114 17.41 -2.42 9.67
C TYR A 114 16.18 -2.80 8.84
N LYS A 115 14.99 -2.36 9.25
CA LYS A 115 13.74 -2.64 8.53
C LYS A 115 13.76 -2.09 7.10
N LEU A 116 14.16 -0.84 6.92
CA LEU A 116 14.31 -0.23 5.59
C LEU A 116 15.28 -1.04 4.73
N GLY A 117 16.40 -1.48 5.31
CA GLY A 117 17.35 -2.35 4.64
C GLY A 117 16.73 -3.69 4.24
N ARG A 118 15.99 -4.34 5.15
CA ARG A 118 15.32 -5.64 4.92
C ARG A 118 14.25 -5.60 3.83
N GLU A 119 13.58 -4.46 3.71
CA GLU A 119 12.53 -4.23 2.71
C GLU A 119 13.11 -3.76 1.36
N GLY A 120 14.41 -3.44 1.31
CA GLY A 120 15.08 -2.98 0.10
C GLY A 120 14.89 -1.49 -0.18
N TYR A 121 14.39 -0.71 0.77
CA TYR A 121 14.33 0.73 0.66
C TYR A 121 15.70 1.37 0.85
N ASP A 122 15.87 2.57 0.30
CA ASP A 122 17.07 3.36 0.48
C ASP A 122 16.97 4.16 1.78
N TRP A 123 18.05 4.13 2.56
CA TRP A 123 18.16 4.91 3.78
C TRP A 123 18.80 6.26 3.47
N GLN A 124 18.21 7.33 4.00
CA GLN A 124 18.67 8.70 3.78
C GLN A 124 19.60 9.15 4.91
N PRO A 125 20.72 9.84 4.62
CA PRO A 125 21.65 10.34 5.63
C PRO A 125 21.13 11.63 6.28
N VAL A 126 19.93 11.57 6.87
CA VAL A 126 19.23 12.69 7.53
C VAL A 126 19.34 12.65 9.06
N CYS A 127 19.89 11.56 9.59
CA CYS A 127 20.04 11.32 11.01
C CYS A 127 21.22 12.10 11.61
N PRO A 128 21.18 12.40 12.93
CA PRO A 128 22.30 13.03 13.60
C PRO A 128 23.57 12.18 13.48
N LEU A 129 24.73 12.84 13.48
CA LEU A 129 26.03 12.17 13.39
C LEU A 129 26.32 11.29 14.61
N GLU A 130 25.72 11.60 15.75
CA GLU A 130 25.85 10.80 16.96
C GLU A 130 25.16 9.44 16.77
N GLY A 131 25.95 8.35 16.78
CA GLY A 131 25.45 7.00 16.61
C GLY A 131 25.15 6.59 15.16
N ILE A 132 25.55 7.40 14.17
CA ILE A 132 25.29 7.12 12.75
C ILE A 132 25.88 5.77 12.29
N GLU A 133 27.05 5.40 12.81
CA GLU A 133 27.71 4.12 12.51
C GLU A 133 26.81 2.91 12.84
N LYS A 134 26.13 2.93 13.99
CA LYS A 134 25.21 1.86 14.38
C LYS A 134 23.98 1.79 13.47
N LEU A 135 23.48 2.95 13.03
CA LEU A 135 22.36 3.01 12.09
C LEU A 135 22.76 2.45 10.72
N GLU A 136 23.95 2.82 10.24
CA GLU A 136 24.51 2.34 8.98
C GLU A 136 24.77 0.82 9.02
N GLU A 137 25.32 0.31 10.12
CA GLU A 137 25.52 -1.12 10.32
C GLU A 137 24.18 -1.88 10.32
N ALA A 138 23.19 -1.39 11.07
CA ALA A 138 21.85 -1.98 11.12
C ALA A 138 21.19 -1.99 9.72
N TYR A 139 21.29 -0.89 8.98
CA TYR A 139 20.81 -0.80 7.61
C TYR A 139 21.53 -1.79 6.68
N ALA A 140 22.87 -1.85 6.74
CA ALA A 140 23.69 -2.76 5.94
C ALA A 140 23.34 -4.21 6.21
N GLN A 141 23.13 -4.59 7.48
CA GLN A 141 22.66 -5.91 7.86
C GLN A 141 21.28 -6.23 7.25
N GLY A 142 20.35 -5.28 7.29
CA GLY A 142 19.06 -5.42 6.65
C GLY A 142 19.18 -5.64 5.14
N ARG A 143 19.96 -4.79 4.46
CA ARG A 143 20.20 -4.86 3.02
C ARG A 143 20.87 -6.15 2.60
N TYR A 144 21.78 -6.69 3.40
CA TYR A 144 22.40 -7.99 3.15
C TYR A 144 21.33 -9.07 2.97
N TYR A 145 20.38 -9.19 3.90
CA TYR A 145 19.33 -10.20 3.79
C TYR A 145 18.34 -9.92 2.65
N TYR A 146 18.03 -8.66 2.35
CA TYR A 146 17.22 -8.31 1.19
C TYR A 146 17.84 -8.82 -0.11
N ILE A 147 19.15 -8.59 -0.29
CA ILE A 147 19.89 -9.05 -1.48
C ILE A 147 19.87 -10.58 -1.55
N ARG A 148 20.13 -11.28 -0.45
CA ARG A 148 20.12 -12.76 -0.42
C ARG A 148 18.74 -13.34 -0.73
N GLN A 149 17.67 -12.74 -0.20
CA GLN A 149 16.31 -13.16 -0.51
C GLN A 149 16.01 -12.95 -2.00
N ARG A 150 16.37 -11.79 -2.54
CA ARG A 150 16.21 -11.48 -3.96
C ARG A 150 17.01 -12.44 -4.86
N ASP A 151 18.21 -12.84 -4.45
CA ASP A 151 19.02 -13.85 -5.17
C ASP A 151 18.33 -15.22 -5.20
N LEU A 152 17.77 -15.66 -4.07
CA LEU A 152 17.03 -16.92 -3.99
C LEU A 152 15.76 -16.87 -4.83
N ASP A 153 15.02 -15.76 -4.79
CA ASP A 153 13.80 -15.57 -5.58
C ASP A 153 14.11 -15.59 -7.09
N TYR A 154 15.24 -14.98 -7.49
CA TYR A 154 15.74 -15.05 -8.86
C TYR A 154 16.08 -16.50 -9.28
N LEU A 155 16.81 -17.25 -8.45
CA LEU A 155 17.20 -18.64 -8.76
C LEU A 155 16.00 -19.60 -8.79
N ARG A 156 14.93 -19.28 -8.05
CA ARG A 156 13.67 -20.05 -8.07
C ARG A 156 12.81 -19.74 -9.31
N SER A 157 13.07 -18.64 -10.01
CA SER A 157 12.33 -18.28 -11.22
C SER A 157 12.48 -19.37 -12.29
N PRO A 158 11.40 -19.77 -12.99
CA PRO A 158 11.46 -20.73 -14.10
C PRO A 158 12.41 -20.31 -15.23
N TYR A 159 12.69 -19.01 -15.34
CA TYR A 159 13.64 -18.44 -16.29
C TYR A 159 14.58 -17.48 -15.56
N PRO A 160 15.63 -17.99 -14.90
CA PRO A 160 16.63 -17.14 -14.25
C PRO A 160 17.32 -16.24 -15.30
N PHE A 161 17.59 -16.77 -16.50
CA PHE A 161 18.35 -16.09 -17.55
C PHE A 161 17.51 -15.21 -18.51
N GLY A 162 16.43 -14.58 -18.04
CA GLY A 162 15.83 -13.43 -18.75
C GLY A 162 14.91 -13.72 -19.95
N TYR A 163 14.30 -14.91 -20.06
CA TYR A 163 13.27 -15.21 -21.08
C TYR A 163 11.86 -15.32 -20.49
N GLY A 164 11.54 -14.49 -19.49
CA GLY A 164 10.19 -14.39 -18.91
C GLY A 164 9.45 -13.15 -19.43
N PRO A 165 8.11 -13.18 -19.55
CA PRO A 165 7.31 -12.00 -19.88
C PRO A 165 7.22 -11.07 -18.66
N GLY A 166 8.34 -10.44 -18.30
CA GLY A 166 8.44 -9.44 -17.24
C GLY A 166 8.31 -8.04 -17.83
N ARG A 167 7.31 -7.29 -17.37
CA ARG A 167 7.23 -5.84 -17.58
C ARG A 167 8.53 -5.22 -17.03
N PHE A 168 9.22 -4.45 -17.87
CA PHE A 168 10.43 -3.65 -17.58
C PHE A 168 11.76 -4.43 -17.55
N GLY A 169 12.51 -4.29 -18.66
CA GLY A 169 13.79 -4.95 -18.93
C GLY A 169 15.01 -4.41 -18.17
N TYR A 170 14.92 -4.26 -16.84
CA TYR A 170 16.11 -4.16 -15.99
C TYR A 170 16.39 -5.54 -15.42
N GLY A 171 17.28 -6.29 -16.08
CA GLY A 171 17.70 -7.59 -15.60
C GLY A 171 18.39 -7.45 -14.24
N TYR A 172 17.80 -8.01 -13.20
CA TYR A 172 18.53 -8.25 -11.97
C TYR A 172 19.62 -9.29 -12.27
N HIS A 173 20.88 -8.95 -12.01
CA HIS A 173 22.02 -9.85 -12.22
C HIS A 173 22.59 -10.18 -10.84
N PRO A 174 22.22 -11.34 -10.25
CA PRO A 174 22.68 -11.72 -8.91
C PRO A 174 24.20 -11.84 -8.82
N PHE A 175 24.84 -12.19 -9.94
CA PHE A 175 26.28 -12.33 -10.08
C PHE A 175 26.76 -11.19 -10.96
N GLY A 176 26.86 -9.99 -10.38
CA GLY A 176 27.23 -8.80 -11.12
C GLY A 176 28.55 -9.00 -11.87
N TYR A 177 28.47 -9.16 -13.18
CA TYR A 177 29.47 -8.77 -14.18
C TYR A 177 28.72 -8.51 -15.48
N GLY A 178 28.45 -7.23 -15.75
CA GLY A 178 28.35 -6.78 -17.14
C GLY A 178 29.77 -6.76 -17.68
N TRP A 179 30.03 -7.55 -18.72
CA TRP A 179 31.15 -7.32 -19.63
C TRP A 179 30.69 -6.34 -20.71
#